data_AF-A0AB37Q8N9-F1
#
_entry.id   AF-A0AB37Q8N9-F1
#
_cell.length_a   1.000
_cell.length_b   1.000
_cell.length_c   1.000
_cell.angle_alpha   90.00
_cell.angle_beta   90.00
_cell.angle_gamma   90.00
#
_symmetry.space_group_name_H-M   'P 1'
#
loop_
_entity.id
_entity.type
_entity.pdbx_description
1 polymer ?
#
loop_
_entity_poly.entity_id
_entity_poly.type
_entity_poly.pdbx_seq_one_letter_code
_entity_poly.pdbx_strand_id
1 'polypeptide(L)'
;MTIIDQSALLNRNSVILRLDGVPTAIEEGMAGEGFFLDPMGSWRSLSGDGLFEVESQCVVIHDELAAKIFGNISYYYSILPMAPTFVVEAGLNSESPIGRNEFEKLLLAFAKLPELNRFLYLYDCRILVSAIQECTKEVSQLTGEFYRILNLEPFFTPGIRLDDGLRWSTSPSVTNLNAILGFLFIRMHSLLDYLAKLAMETENLRADFSNYPKLASSKFLFGQRNRLVLNDRRGSLFESCEEVQEVESVRNLLIHDGLLDDMPKAYEVIQNGVAIERFILMPDRTNGQFERYKNRRLFYGREDKINLRLASLVRAFQLREVETLKGIRENIASLD
;
A
#
# COMPACT_ATOMS: atom_id res chain seq x y z
N MET A 1 -1.50 5.40 45.74
CA MET A 1 -1.63 6.21 44.51
C MET A 1 -0.34 6.01 43.75
N THR A 2 -0.28 4.90 43.02
CA THR A 2 0.96 4.42 42.40
C THR A 2 1.14 5.19 41.11
N ILE A 3 2.22 5.96 41.06
CA ILE A 3 2.64 6.74 39.90
C ILE A 3 2.73 5.77 38.73
N ILE A 4 1.94 6.02 37.68
CA ILE A 4 2.09 5.35 36.40
C ILE A 4 3.47 5.75 35.89
N ASP A 5 4.38 4.79 35.89
CA ASP A 5 5.71 4.97 35.35
C ASP A 5 5.61 5.26 33.86
N GLN A 6 5.88 6.51 33.48
CA GLN A 6 5.93 6.96 32.09
C GLN A 6 7.11 6.34 31.32
N SER A 7 7.93 5.48 31.94
CA SER A 7 9.00 4.71 31.28
C SER A 7 8.51 3.74 30.19
N ALA A 8 7.25 3.32 30.20
CA ALA A 8 6.69 2.46 29.15
C ALA A 8 6.44 3.19 27.81
N LEU A 9 6.36 4.53 27.83
CA LEU A 9 6.26 5.38 26.63
C LEU A 9 7.65 5.80 26.10
N LEU A 10 8.73 5.50 26.84
CA LEU A 10 10.07 6.00 26.57
C LEU A 10 10.91 5.17 25.58
N ASN A 11 10.43 4.07 24.99
CA ASN A 11 11.31 3.15 24.23
C ASN A 11 10.93 2.78 22.79
N ARG A 12 9.91 3.41 22.16
CA ARG A 12 9.60 3.15 20.74
C ARG A 12 10.55 3.89 19.77
N ASN A 13 11.05 5.04 20.18
CA ASN A 13 11.94 5.89 19.36
C ASN A 13 13.43 5.57 19.57
N SER A 14 13.76 4.58 20.41
CA SER A 14 15.13 4.22 20.82
C SER A 14 15.53 2.81 20.37
N VAL A 15 14.70 2.15 19.56
CA VAL A 15 14.96 0.80 19.07
C VAL A 15 14.84 0.73 17.55
N ILE A 16 15.58 -0.20 16.98
CA ILE A 16 15.46 -0.61 15.59
C ILE A 16 14.76 -1.96 15.58
N LEU A 17 13.67 -2.05 14.84
CA LEU A 17 12.93 -3.28 14.61
C LEU A 17 13.69 -4.10 13.56
N ARG A 18 14.08 -5.33 13.91
CA ARG A 18 14.87 -6.19 13.04
C ARG A 18 13.98 -7.23 12.35
N LEU A 19 14.50 -7.76 11.26
CA LEU A 19 13.77 -8.72 10.43
C LEU A 19 13.61 -10.08 11.10
N ASP A 20 14.55 -10.46 11.96
CA ASP A 20 14.51 -11.67 12.80
C ASP A 20 13.55 -11.54 13.99
N GLY A 21 12.88 -10.39 14.15
CA GLY A 21 11.91 -10.17 15.22
C GLY A 21 12.52 -9.89 16.59
N VAL A 22 13.83 -9.56 16.66
CA VAL A 22 14.50 -9.16 17.90
C VAL A 22 15.00 -7.72 17.79
N PRO A 23 14.45 -6.76 18.55
CA PRO A 23 14.84 -5.36 18.43
C PRO A 23 16.27 -5.13 18.94
N THR A 24 16.99 -4.19 18.33
CA THR A 24 18.30 -3.70 18.82
C THR A 24 18.18 -2.25 19.28
N ALA A 25 18.99 -1.82 20.24
CA ALA A 25 19.03 -0.42 20.64
C ALA A 25 19.54 0.46 19.48
N ILE A 26 18.98 1.66 19.33
CA ILE A 26 19.39 2.61 18.28
C ILE A 26 20.86 3.04 18.45
N GLU A 27 21.35 3.04 19.69
CA GLU A 27 22.72 3.36 20.09
C GLU A 27 23.74 2.32 19.59
N GLU A 28 23.31 1.08 19.36
CA GLU A 28 24.13 0.01 18.79
C GLU A 28 24.31 0.18 17.27
N GLY A 29 23.62 1.14 16.66
CA GLY A 29 23.80 1.58 15.28
C GLY A 29 22.70 1.12 14.31
N MET A 30 22.55 1.90 13.25
CA MET A 30 21.53 1.72 12.19
C MET A 30 21.98 0.83 11.02
N ALA A 31 23.02 0.02 11.21
CA ALA A 31 23.50 -0.88 10.16
C ALA A 31 22.52 -2.05 9.92
N GLY A 32 22.46 -2.55 8.69
CA GLY A 32 21.64 -3.69 8.30
C GLY A 32 20.21 -3.34 7.91
N GLU A 33 19.35 -4.35 7.80
CA GLU A 33 17.94 -4.19 7.50
C GLU A 33 17.10 -4.04 8.78
N GLY A 34 16.02 -3.29 8.67
CA GLY A 34 15.13 -3.02 9.80
C GLY A 34 14.34 -1.73 9.62
N PHE A 35 13.60 -1.38 10.67
CA PHE A 35 12.71 -0.22 10.69
C PHE A 35 12.92 0.60 11.95
N PHE A 36 12.78 1.92 11.83
CA PHE A 36 12.74 2.83 12.97
C PHE A 36 11.52 3.74 12.86
N LEU A 37 11.06 4.25 14.01
CA LEU A 37 9.97 5.21 14.07
C LEU A 37 10.55 6.62 13.98
N ASP A 38 10.14 7.39 12.98
CA ASP A 38 10.56 8.79 12.88
C ASP A 38 9.79 9.70 13.87
N PRO A 39 10.26 10.93 14.12
CA PRO A 39 9.59 11.85 15.04
C PRO A 39 8.16 12.25 14.64
N MET A 40 7.77 12.03 13.37
CA MET A 40 6.41 12.28 12.88
C MET A 40 5.49 11.06 13.07
N GLY A 41 6.00 9.96 13.64
CA GLY A 41 5.26 8.74 13.88
C GLY A 41 5.16 7.84 12.65
N SER A 42 5.99 8.06 11.62
CA SER A 42 6.06 7.19 10.44
C SER A 42 7.13 6.13 10.61
N TRP A 43 6.79 4.87 10.30
CA TRP A 43 7.80 3.82 10.16
C TRP A 43 8.67 4.07 8.93
N ARG A 44 10.00 3.96 9.09
CA ARG A 44 10.99 4.15 8.03
C ARG A 44 11.86 2.91 7.89
N SER A 45 11.99 2.43 6.67
CA SER A 45 12.97 1.38 6.32
C SER A 45 14.39 1.93 6.36
N LEU A 46 15.32 1.17 6.94
CA LEU A 46 16.76 1.48 6.90
C LEU A 46 17.37 1.31 5.51
N SER A 47 16.78 0.46 4.66
CA SER A 47 17.24 0.20 3.28
C SER A 47 16.47 0.95 2.20
N GLY A 48 15.50 1.79 2.62
CA GLY A 48 14.53 2.43 1.75
C GLY A 48 13.44 1.48 1.29
N ASP A 49 12.25 2.03 1.01
CA ASP A 49 11.06 1.28 0.60
C ASP A 49 10.57 1.69 -0.80
N GLY A 50 10.91 2.88 -1.28
CA GLY A 50 10.47 3.39 -2.58
C GLY A 50 9.27 4.33 -2.49
N LEU A 51 8.78 4.61 -1.27
CA LEU A 51 7.62 5.47 -1.03
C LEU A 51 7.83 6.88 -1.60
N PHE A 52 9.01 7.47 -1.38
CA PHE A 52 9.31 8.82 -1.86
C PHE A 52 9.29 8.90 -3.39
N GLU A 53 9.84 7.89 -4.06
CA GLU A 53 9.86 7.81 -5.52
C GLU A 53 8.45 7.67 -6.10
N VAL A 54 7.59 6.86 -5.46
CA VAL A 54 6.16 6.75 -5.83
C VAL A 54 5.47 8.10 -5.66
N GLU A 55 5.62 8.76 -4.51
CA GLU A 55 5.02 10.07 -4.25
C GLU A 55 5.48 11.12 -5.26
N SER A 56 6.77 11.13 -5.60
CA SER A 56 7.33 12.02 -6.61
C SER A 56 6.70 11.80 -7.98
N GLN A 57 6.50 10.55 -8.41
CA GLN A 57 5.79 10.29 -9.68
C GLN A 57 4.34 10.79 -9.64
N CYS A 58 3.63 10.53 -8.54
CA CYS A 58 2.24 10.95 -8.40
C CYS A 58 2.06 12.48 -8.43
N VAL A 59 2.94 13.24 -7.76
CA VAL A 59 2.93 14.71 -7.81
C VAL A 59 3.04 15.20 -9.26
N VAL A 60 3.93 14.60 -10.05
CA VAL A 60 4.09 15.03 -11.45
C VAL A 60 2.89 14.61 -12.31
N ILE A 61 2.31 13.42 -12.07
CA ILE A 61 1.09 12.98 -12.78
C ILE A 61 -0.07 13.97 -12.55
N HIS A 62 -0.23 14.51 -11.33
CA HIS A 62 -1.28 15.51 -11.05
C HIS A 62 -1.17 16.75 -11.93
N ASP A 63 0.06 17.19 -12.22
CA ASP A 63 0.33 18.35 -13.08
C ASP A 63 0.25 17.99 -14.57
N GLU A 64 0.74 16.81 -14.98
CA GLU A 64 0.64 16.32 -16.36
C GLU A 64 -0.83 16.12 -16.78
N LEU A 65 -1.67 15.57 -15.91
CA LEU A 65 -3.12 15.47 -16.13
C LEU A 65 -3.76 16.84 -16.30
N ALA A 66 -3.42 17.80 -15.44
CA ALA A 66 -3.96 19.16 -15.55
C ALA A 66 -3.49 19.84 -16.84
N ALA A 67 -2.21 19.74 -17.17
CA ALA A 67 -1.66 20.26 -18.41
C ALA A 67 -2.36 19.65 -19.63
N LYS A 68 -2.61 18.33 -19.62
CA LYS A 68 -3.20 17.64 -20.76
C LYS A 68 -4.69 17.95 -20.92
N ILE A 69 -5.45 17.94 -19.82
CA ILE A 69 -6.89 18.23 -19.84
C ILE A 69 -7.15 19.69 -20.19
N PHE A 70 -6.31 20.64 -19.76
CA PHE A 70 -6.49 22.07 -20.03
C PHE A 70 -5.66 22.58 -21.22
N GLY A 71 -4.92 21.71 -21.92
CA GLY A 71 -4.04 22.04 -23.04
C GLY A 71 -2.69 22.63 -22.63
N ASN A 72 -2.60 23.31 -21.49
CA ASN A 72 -1.33 23.62 -20.82
C ASN A 72 -1.53 23.95 -19.33
N ILE A 73 -0.47 23.76 -18.54
CA ILE A 73 -0.52 23.96 -17.09
C ILE A 73 -0.70 25.43 -16.67
N SER A 74 -0.18 26.37 -17.46
CA SER A 74 -0.29 27.81 -17.16
C SER A 74 -1.73 28.30 -17.28
N TYR A 75 -2.47 27.81 -18.28
CA TYR A 75 -3.89 28.10 -18.45
C TYR A 75 -4.68 27.57 -17.26
N TYR A 76 -4.48 26.30 -16.86
CA TYR A 76 -5.11 25.73 -15.66
C TYR A 76 -4.91 26.61 -14.42
N TYR A 77 -3.67 26.99 -14.08
CA TYR A 77 -3.43 27.83 -12.91
C TYR A 77 -4.00 29.25 -13.04
N SER A 78 -4.12 29.79 -14.25
CA SER A 78 -4.72 31.11 -14.46
C SER A 78 -6.23 31.15 -14.15
N ILE A 79 -6.93 30.04 -14.37
CA ILE A 79 -8.38 29.93 -14.15
C ILE A 79 -8.75 29.22 -12.84
N LEU A 80 -7.81 28.51 -12.20
CA LEU A 80 -8.03 27.82 -10.93
C LEU A 80 -8.63 28.72 -9.82
N PRO A 81 -8.20 29.98 -9.63
CA PRO A 81 -8.81 30.85 -8.61
C PRO A 81 -10.30 31.16 -8.85
N MET A 82 -10.80 30.92 -10.06
CA MET A 82 -12.21 31.09 -10.42
C MET A 82 -13.04 29.82 -10.20
N ALA A 83 -12.41 28.67 -9.95
CA ALA A 83 -13.08 27.41 -9.73
C ALA A 83 -13.77 27.41 -8.34
N PRO A 84 -15.10 27.22 -8.27
CA PRO A 84 -15.79 27.09 -7.00
C PRO A 84 -15.28 25.87 -6.23
N THR A 85 -15.17 26.00 -4.91
CA THR A 85 -14.66 24.95 -4.02
C THR A 85 -15.39 23.61 -4.17
N PHE A 86 -16.70 23.63 -4.43
CA PHE A 86 -17.49 22.40 -4.59
C PHE A 86 -17.00 21.50 -5.74
N VAL A 87 -16.38 22.09 -6.77
CA VAL A 87 -15.83 21.35 -7.91
C VAL A 87 -14.62 20.50 -7.51
N VAL A 88 -13.92 20.92 -6.46
CA VAL A 88 -12.70 20.29 -5.96
C VAL A 88 -13.01 19.28 -4.85
N GLU A 89 -13.98 19.58 -3.99
CA GLU A 89 -14.16 18.87 -2.72
C GLU A 89 -15.42 18.02 -2.65
N ALA A 90 -16.52 18.42 -3.31
CA ALA A 90 -17.82 17.77 -3.10
C ALA A 90 -17.86 16.34 -3.63
N GLY A 91 -18.20 15.39 -2.77
CA GLY A 91 -18.21 13.96 -3.11
C GLY A 91 -16.82 13.30 -3.19
N LEU A 92 -15.75 14.08 -2.94
CA LEU A 92 -14.37 13.66 -3.06
C LEU A 92 -13.61 13.73 -1.73
N ASN A 93 -13.96 14.70 -0.89
CA ASN A 93 -13.27 15.00 0.36
C ASN A 93 -14.30 15.19 1.50
N SER A 94 -13.98 14.68 2.69
CA SER A 94 -14.79 14.85 3.90
C SER A 94 -14.91 16.29 4.39
N GLU A 95 -14.02 17.19 3.95
CA GLU A 95 -14.08 18.61 4.29
C GLU A 95 -15.26 19.34 3.60
N SER A 96 -15.87 18.75 2.57
CA SER A 96 -17.07 19.32 1.95
C SER A 96 -18.36 18.75 2.56
N PRO A 97 -19.23 19.61 3.15
CA PRO A 97 -20.53 19.18 3.67
C PRO A 97 -21.60 18.96 2.57
N ILE A 98 -21.26 19.19 1.29
CA ILE A 98 -22.19 19.15 0.17
C ILE A 98 -22.59 17.71 -0.14
N GLY A 99 -23.88 17.39 0.10
CA GLY A 99 -24.48 16.12 -0.30
C GLY A 99 -24.84 16.07 -1.78
N ARG A 100 -25.16 14.88 -2.29
CA ARG A 100 -25.48 14.65 -3.72
C ARG A 100 -26.56 15.59 -4.28
N ASN A 101 -27.68 15.77 -3.58
CA ASN A 101 -28.78 16.61 -4.07
C ASN A 101 -28.38 18.10 -4.15
N GLU A 102 -27.52 18.56 -3.25
CA GLU A 102 -26.97 19.91 -3.24
C GLU A 102 -26.00 20.09 -4.42
N PHE A 103 -25.12 19.11 -4.62
CA PHE A 103 -24.18 19.07 -5.76
C PHE A 103 -24.90 19.15 -7.11
N GLU A 104 -25.97 18.38 -7.30
CA GLU A 104 -26.78 18.42 -8.52
C GLU A 104 -27.38 19.82 -8.78
N LYS A 105 -27.81 20.54 -7.72
CA LYS A 105 -28.30 21.93 -7.85
C LYS A 105 -27.17 22.91 -8.17
N LEU A 106 -25.99 22.74 -7.56
CA LEU A 106 -24.82 23.57 -7.82
C LEU A 106 -24.34 23.43 -9.26
N LEU A 107 -24.35 22.22 -9.82
CA LEU A 107 -24.03 22.01 -11.25
C LEU A 107 -24.94 22.83 -12.17
N LEU A 108 -26.24 22.91 -11.87
CA LEU A 108 -27.18 23.74 -12.63
C LEU A 108 -26.92 25.24 -12.42
N ALA A 109 -26.68 25.66 -11.19
CA ALA A 109 -26.42 27.07 -10.85
C ALA A 109 -25.13 27.60 -11.51
N PHE A 110 -24.12 26.75 -11.65
CA PHE A 110 -22.83 27.08 -12.23
C PHE A 110 -22.66 26.60 -13.69
N ALA A 111 -23.74 26.20 -14.38
CA ALA A 111 -23.67 25.66 -15.74
C ALA A 111 -23.02 26.60 -16.79
N LYS A 112 -22.93 27.91 -16.49
CA LYS A 112 -22.26 28.92 -17.34
C LYS A 112 -20.80 29.16 -16.97
N LEU A 113 -20.28 28.53 -15.92
CA LEU A 113 -18.88 28.64 -15.54
C LEU A 113 -18.02 28.00 -16.64
N PRO A 114 -17.05 28.75 -17.21
CA PRO A 114 -16.12 28.18 -18.19
C PRO A 114 -15.37 26.98 -17.61
N GLU A 115 -15.17 25.94 -18.42
CA GLU A 115 -14.39 24.76 -18.06
C GLU A 115 -14.91 23.95 -16.86
N LEU A 116 -16.15 24.18 -16.39
CA LEU A 116 -16.73 23.46 -15.25
C LEU A 116 -16.55 21.93 -15.37
N ASN A 117 -16.93 21.37 -16.52
CA ASN A 117 -16.84 19.93 -16.78
C ASN A 117 -15.39 19.43 -16.86
N ARG A 118 -14.44 20.26 -17.33
CA ARG A 118 -13.00 19.92 -17.33
C ARG A 118 -12.46 19.85 -15.91
N PHE A 119 -12.82 20.82 -15.07
CA PHE A 119 -12.40 20.80 -13.67
C PHE A 119 -12.94 19.55 -12.95
N LEU A 120 -14.24 19.28 -13.06
CA LEU A 120 -14.85 18.09 -12.45
C LEU A 120 -14.13 16.81 -12.89
N TYR A 121 -13.89 16.65 -14.19
CA TYR A 121 -13.18 15.50 -14.73
C TYR A 121 -11.71 15.41 -14.28
N LEU A 122 -10.99 16.54 -14.21
CA LEU A 122 -9.62 16.57 -13.70
C LEU A 122 -9.59 16.05 -12.25
N TYR A 123 -10.49 16.50 -11.38
CA TYR A 123 -10.48 16.07 -9.98
C TYR A 123 -10.91 14.60 -9.81
N ASP A 124 -11.79 14.08 -10.68
CA ASP A 124 -12.05 12.64 -10.75
C ASP A 124 -10.78 11.84 -11.11
N CYS A 125 -9.99 12.34 -12.07
CA CYS A 125 -8.71 11.71 -12.43
C CYS A 125 -7.69 11.81 -11.30
N ARG A 126 -7.61 12.96 -10.62
CA ARG A 126 -6.70 13.19 -9.49
C ARG A 126 -7.00 12.26 -8.32
N ILE A 127 -8.26 11.87 -8.10
CA ILE A 127 -8.59 10.85 -7.08
C ILE A 127 -7.93 9.51 -7.39
N LEU A 128 -7.82 9.11 -8.65
CA LEU A 128 -7.13 7.87 -9.01
C LEU A 128 -5.67 7.93 -8.57
N VAL A 129 -5.01 9.08 -8.77
CA VAL A 129 -3.63 9.32 -8.33
C VAL A 129 -3.53 9.37 -6.80
N SER A 130 -4.42 10.10 -6.13
CA SER A 130 -4.44 10.19 -4.66
C SER A 130 -4.70 8.83 -4.01
N ALA A 131 -5.55 7.98 -4.60
CA ALA A 131 -5.79 6.62 -4.11
C ALA A 131 -4.51 5.75 -4.13
N ILE A 132 -3.66 5.92 -5.16
CA ILE A 132 -2.35 5.27 -5.23
C ILE A 132 -1.43 5.81 -4.14
N GLN A 133 -1.33 7.14 -3.99
CA GLN A 133 -0.47 7.76 -2.96
C GLN A 133 -0.84 7.30 -1.55
N GLU A 134 -2.12 7.40 -1.18
CA GLU A 134 -2.56 7.06 0.17
C GLU A 134 -2.45 5.55 0.44
N CYS A 135 -2.77 4.71 -0.54
CA CYS A 135 -2.60 3.27 -0.38
C CYS A 135 -1.13 2.84 -0.30
N THR A 136 -0.21 3.55 -0.98
CA THR A 136 1.24 3.28 -0.88
C THR A 136 1.80 3.64 0.49
N LYS A 137 1.35 4.78 1.05
CA LYS A 137 1.68 5.18 2.43
C LYS A 137 1.18 4.13 3.42
N GLU A 138 -0.05 3.66 3.23
CA GLU A 138 -0.66 2.63 4.07
C GLU A 138 0.13 1.31 4.02
N VAL A 139 0.54 0.84 2.83
CA VAL A 139 1.42 -0.34 2.67
C VAL A 139 2.73 -0.17 3.46
N SER A 140 3.34 1.01 3.39
CA SER A 140 4.59 1.32 4.10
C SER A 140 4.38 1.31 5.62
N GLN A 141 3.30 1.92 6.12
CA GLN A 141 2.98 1.93 7.55
C GLN A 141 2.58 0.54 8.09
N LEU A 142 1.79 -0.22 7.34
CA LEU A 142 1.42 -1.60 7.71
C LEU A 142 2.64 -2.51 7.79
N THR A 143 3.62 -2.33 6.90
CA THR A 143 4.88 -3.07 6.94
C THR A 143 5.64 -2.77 8.23
N GLY A 144 5.79 -1.50 8.59
CA GLY A 144 6.41 -1.11 9.86
C GLY A 144 5.65 -1.62 11.08
N GLU A 145 4.32 -1.56 11.06
CA GLU A 145 3.47 -2.05 12.15
C GLU A 145 3.54 -3.58 12.32
N PHE A 146 3.68 -4.33 11.22
CA PHE A 146 3.98 -5.76 11.27
C PHE A 146 5.26 -6.02 12.06
N TYR A 147 6.36 -5.34 11.72
CA TYR A 147 7.63 -5.50 12.43
C TYR A 147 7.55 -4.98 13.86
N ARG A 148 6.75 -3.95 14.15
CA ARG A 148 6.56 -3.43 15.51
C ARG A 148 5.96 -4.52 16.40
N ILE A 149 4.90 -5.18 15.94
CA ILE A 149 4.27 -6.27 16.71
C ILE A 149 5.23 -7.44 16.85
N LEU A 150 5.88 -7.86 15.76
CA LEU A 150 6.83 -8.97 15.78
C LEU A 150 7.96 -8.74 16.81
N ASN A 151 8.53 -7.54 16.85
CA ASN A 151 9.69 -7.23 17.67
C ASN A 151 9.33 -6.87 19.12
N LEU A 152 8.24 -6.14 19.34
CA LEU A 152 7.99 -5.49 20.63
C LEU A 152 6.88 -6.15 21.45
N GLU A 153 5.92 -6.83 20.82
CA GLU A 153 4.80 -7.42 21.55
C GLU A 153 5.17 -8.81 22.07
N PRO A 154 4.89 -9.13 23.34
CA PRO A 154 5.16 -10.45 23.88
C PRO A 154 4.20 -11.48 23.28
N PHE A 155 4.73 -12.62 22.83
CA PHE A 155 3.89 -13.72 22.35
C PHE A 155 3.33 -14.57 23.51
N PHE A 156 4.00 -14.57 24.66
CA PHE A 156 3.64 -15.35 25.85
C PHE A 156 3.55 -14.48 27.10
N THR A 157 2.61 -14.80 27.99
CA THR A 157 2.40 -14.10 29.27
C THR A 157 2.08 -15.10 30.39
N PRO A 158 2.55 -14.88 31.64
CA PRO A 158 3.45 -13.81 32.09
C PRO A 158 4.91 -14.05 31.64
N GLY A 159 5.74 -13.01 31.66
CA GLY A 159 7.16 -13.07 31.30
C GLY A 159 7.97 -13.90 32.30
N ILE A 160 7.90 -15.22 32.18
CA ILE A 160 8.71 -16.18 32.93
C ILE A 160 9.93 -16.51 32.06
N ARG A 161 11.08 -16.76 32.69
CA ARG A 161 12.26 -17.30 31.98
C ARG A 161 11.82 -18.51 31.16
N LEU A 162 12.04 -18.43 29.85
CA LEU A 162 11.58 -19.44 28.91
C LEU A 162 12.63 -20.55 28.82
N ASP A 163 12.18 -21.79 28.66
CA ASP A 163 13.08 -22.90 28.34
C ASP A 163 13.59 -22.74 26.92
N ASP A 164 14.84 -23.12 26.69
CA ASP A 164 15.46 -23.10 25.36
C ASP A 164 14.69 -24.00 24.38
N GLY A 165 14.63 -23.57 23.12
CA GLY A 165 13.96 -24.29 22.03
C GLY A 165 12.94 -23.45 21.28
N LEU A 166 12.17 -24.14 20.42
CA LEU A 166 11.14 -23.55 19.58
C LEU A 166 9.78 -23.60 20.29
N ARG A 167 9.09 -22.46 20.33
CA ARG A 167 7.71 -22.35 20.83
C ARG A 167 6.85 -21.62 19.81
N TRP A 168 5.53 -21.79 19.93
CA TRP A 168 4.56 -21.04 19.13
C TRP A 168 3.39 -20.55 19.98
N SER A 169 2.77 -19.47 19.53
CA SER A 169 1.65 -18.81 20.22
C SER A 169 0.56 -18.42 19.22
N THR A 170 -0.68 -18.36 19.72
CA THR A 170 -1.88 -17.84 19.03
C THR A 170 -2.51 -16.72 19.86
N SER A 171 -1.68 -15.96 20.59
CA SER A 171 -2.14 -14.88 21.47
C SER A 171 -2.80 -13.74 20.70
N PRO A 172 -3.51 -12.81 21.38
CA PRO A 172 -4.08 -11.63 20.72
C PRO A 172 -3.05 -10.81 19.91
N SER A 173 -1.81 -10.71 20.39
CA SER A 173 -0.72 -10.06 19.65
C SER A 173 -0.39 -10.78 18.35
N VAL A 174 -0.39 -12.12 18.36
CA VAL A 174 -0.19 -12.94 17.15
C VAL A 174 -1.38 -12.85 16.20
N THR A 175 -2.60 -12.77 16.73
CA THR A 175 -3.80 -12.50 15.91
C THR A 175 -3.68 -11.17 15.19
N ASN A 176 -3.27 -10.11 15.89
CA ASN A 176 -3.06 -8.78 15.28
C ASN A 176 -1.93 -8.82 14.24
N LEU A 177 -0.83 -9.51 14.54
CA LEU A 177 0.30 -9.68 13.62
C LEU A 177 -0.13 -10.32 12.30
N ASN A 178 -0.89 -11.42 12.36
CA ASN A 178 -1.43 -12.11 11.18
C ASN A 178 -2.48 -11.26 10.44
N ALA A 179 -3.31 -10.51 11.16
CA ALA A 179 -4.30 -9.63 10.56
C ALA A 179 -3.63 -8.49 9.77
N ILE A 180 -2.59 -7.86 10.32
CA ILE A 180 -1.82 -6.82 9.62
C ILE A 180 -1.11 -7.40 8.40
N LEU A 181 -0.49 -8.58 8.52
CA LEU A 181 0.12 -9.25 7.37
C LEU A 181 -0.90 -9.51 6.25
N GLY A 182 -2.07 -10.05 6.61
CA GLY A 182 -3.13 -10.31 5.63
C GLY A 182 -3.65 -9.03 4.98
N PHE A 183 -3.85 -7.98 5.78
CA PHE A 183 -4.33 -6.69 5.28
C PHE A 183 -3.29 -6.00 4.37
N LEU A 184 -2.00 -6.10 4.69
CA LEU A 184 -0.91 -5.61 3.84
C LEU A 184 -1.00 -6.20 2.42
N PHE A 185 -1.17 -7.51 2.27
CA PHE A 185 -1.34 -8.16 0.97
C PHE A 185 -2.61 -7.69 0.23
N ILE A 186 -3.72 -7.47 0.96
CA ILE A 186 -4.95 -6.92 0.38
C ILE A 186 -4.72 -5.51 -0.16
N ARG A 187 -3.97 -4.66 0.56
CA ARG A 187 -3.65 -3.29 0.14
C ARG A 187 -2.67 -3.25 -1.03
N MET A 188 -1.65 -4.12 -1.05
CA MET A 188 -0.78 -4.28 -2.22
C MET A 188 -1.57 -4.70 -3.47
N HIS A 189 -2.54 -5.62 -3.35
CA HIS A 189 -3.42 -5.94 -4.47
C HIS A 189 -4.33 -4.77 -4.85
N SER A 190 -4.79 -3.96 -3.89
CA SER A 190 -5.60 -2.77 -4.19
C SER A 190 -4.83 -1.75 -5.03
N LEU A 191 -3.52 -1.58 -4.77
CA LEU A 191 -2.64 -0.73 -5.60
C LEU A 191 -2.63 -1.19 -7.06
N LEU A 192 -2.59 -2.49 -7.32
CA LEU A 192 -2.67 -3.03 -8.69
C LEU A 192 -3.94 -2.56 -9.41
N ASP A 193 -5.09 -2.59 -8.72
CA ASP A 193 -6.37 -2.12 -9.29
C ASP A 193 -6.38 -0.59 -9.50
N TYR A 194 -5.81 0.20 -8.58
CA TYR A 194 -5.74 1.65 -8.73
C TYR A 194 -4.81 2.06 -9.87
N LEU A 195 -3.64 1.43 -10.00
CA LEU A 195 -2.71 1.65 -11.12
C LEU A 195 -3.36 1.28 -12.45
N ALA A 196 -4.05 0.14 -12.54
CA ALA A 196 -4.74 -0.28 -13.75
C ALA A 196 -5.84 0.73 -14.16
N LYS A 197 -6.58 1.27 -13.19
CA LYS A 197 -7.58 2.31 -13.44
C LYS A 197 -6.94 3.60 -13.95
N LEU A 198 -5.88 4.07 -13.30
CA LEU A 198 -5.18 5.27 -13.75
C LEU A 198 -4.63 5.08 -15.17
N ALA A 199 -3.96 3.96 -15.45
CA ALA A 199 -3.44 3.65 -16.78
C ALA A 199 -4.56 3.67 -17.84
N MET A 200 -5.66 2.96 -17.60
CA MET A 200 -6.82 2.94 -18.49
C MET A 200 -7.41 4.33 -18.72
N GLU A 201 -7.51 5.16 -17.67
CA GLU A 201 -8.01 6.53 -17.80
C GLU A 201 -7.07 7.39 -18.65
N THR A 202 -5.76 7.28 -18.43
CA THR A 202 -4.77 8.06 -19.18
C THR A 202 -4.72 7.66 -20.66
N GLU A 203 -4.90 6.38 -20.99
CA GLU A 203 -5.00 5.91 -22.38
C GLU A 203 -6.29 6.38 -23.08
N ASN A 204 -7.29 6.81 -22.31
CA ASN A 204 -8.62 7.16 -22.82
C ASN A 204 -9.11 8.51 -22.27
N LEU A 205 -8.19 9.48 -22.11
CA LEU A 205 -8.52 10.80 -21.60
C LEU A 205 -9.64 11.45 -22.41
N ARG A 206 -10.59 12.05 -21.70
CA ARG A 206 -11.72 12.74 -22.33
C ARG A 206 -11.26 14.04 -22.97
N ALA A 207 -11.72 14.28 -24.19
CA ALA A 207 -11.48 15.51 -24.93
C ALA A 207 -12.74 16.37 -25.13
N ASP A 208 -13.93 15.75 -25.08
CA ASP A 208 -15.22 16.45 -25.14
C ASP A 208 -15.74 16.75 -23.73
N PHE A 209 -15.90 18.04 -23.45
CA PHE A 209 -16.37 18.59 -22.18
C PHE A 209 -17.67 19.39 -22.32
N SER A 210 -18.41 19.17 -23.42
CA SER A 210 -19.77 19.70 -23.58
C SER A 210 -20.70 19.29 -22.44
N ASN A 211 -20.41 18.14 -21.81
CA ASN A 211 -21.07 17.61 -20.62
C ASN A 211 -20.02 17.09 -19.64
N TYR A 212 -20.39 16.89 -18.37
CA TYR A 212 -19.51 16.26 -17.37
C TYR A 212 -19.32 14.76 -17.70
N PRO A 213 -18.12 14.32 -18.13
CA PRO A 213 -17.95 12.95 -18.61
C PRO A 213 -17.73 11.94 -17.48
N LYS A 214 -18.07 10.66 -17.76
CA LYS A 214 -17.71 9.55 -16.88
C LYS A 214 -16.29 9.06 -17.17
N LEU A 215 -15.57 8.69 -16.10
CA LEU A 215 -14.29 7.97 -16.17
C LEU A 215 -14.40 6.72 -17.05
N ALA A 216 -13.49 6.57 -18.00
CA ALA A 216 -13.34 5.36 -18.82
C ALA A 216 -12.97 4.13 -17.97
N SER A 217 -12.22 4.36 -16.89
CA SER A 217 -11.67 3.36 -15.99
C SER A 217 -12.63 2.86 -14.91
N SER A 218 -13.86 3.36 -14.82
CA SER A 218 -14.78 3.11 -13.69
C SER A 218 -15.02 1.63 -13.33
N LYS A 219 -14.94 0.72 -14.31
CA LYS A 219 -15.08 -0.74 -14.12
C LYS A 219 -13.82 -1.53 -14.46
N PHE A 220 -12.70 -0.84 -14.68
CA PHE A 220 -11.44 -1.45 -15.03
C PHE A 220 -10.72 -1.94 -13.76
N LEU A 221 -10.12 -3.13 -13.85
CA LEU A 221 -9.43 -3.81 -12.75
C LEU A 221 -8.13 -4.41 -13.29
N PHE A 222 -7.19 -4.72 -12.40
CA PHE A 222 -5.86 -5.22 -12.75
C PHE A 222 -5.88 -6.50 -13.58
N GLY A 223 -6.86 -7.39 -13.35
CA GLY A 223 -7.04 -8.60 -14.15
C GLY A 223 -7.30 -8.33 -15.64
N GLN A 224 -7.60 -7.09 -16.03
CA GLN A 224 -7.80 -6.65 -17.41
C GLN A 224 -6.57 -5.91 -17.97
N ARG A 225 -5.43 -5.89 -17.27
CA ARG A 225 -4.21 -5.16 -17.67
C ARG A 225 -3.70 -5.49 -19.07
N ASN A 226 -4.01 -6.68 -19.59
CA ASN A 226 -3.70 -7.09 -20.96
C ASN A 226 -4.34 -6.21 -22.05
N ARG A 227 -5.31 -5.37 -21.68
CA ARG A 227 -5.95 -4.38 -22.55
C ARG A 227 -5.25 -3.01 -22.53
N LEU A 228 -4.28 -2.80 -21.65
CA LEU A 228 -3.49 -1.58 -21.56
C LEU A 228 -2.36 -1.60 -22.57
N VAL A 229 -2.02 -0.42 -23.10
CA VAL A 229 -0.79 -0.20 -23.89
C VAL A 229 0.46 -0.52 -23.06
N LEU A 230 0.37 -0.29 -21.75
CA LEU A 230 1.44 -0.52 -20.77
C LEU A 230 1.61 -1.99 -20.35
N ASN A 231 0.81 -2.91 -20.89
CA ASN A 231 0.93 -4.33 -20.57
C ASN A 231 2.33 -4.87 -20.88
N ASP A 232 2.86 -5.75 -20.02
CA ASP A 232 4.19 -6.34 -20.16
C ASP A 232 5.35 -5.32 -20.23
N ARG A 233 5.14 -4.07 -19.76
CA ARG A 233 6.22 -3.11 -19.62
C ARG A 233 7.25 -3.65 -18.64
N ARG A 234 8.48 -3.80 -19.13
CA ARG A 234 9.62 -4.32 -18.35
C ARG A 234 9.82 -3.53 -17.06
N GLY A 235 9.98 -4.25 -15.95
CA GLY A 235 10.19 -3.69 -14.62
C GLY A 235 8.95 -3.09 -13.97
N SER A 236 7.78 -3.11 -14.63
CA SER A 236 6.53 -2.58 -14.06
C SER A 236 5.78 -3.65 -13.23
N LEU A 237 4.64 -3.27 -12.68
CA LEU A 237 3.66 -4.19 -12.09
C LEU A 237 2.69 -4.77 -13.13
N PHE A 238 2.75 -4.33 -14.39
CA PHE A 238 1.93 -4.87 -15.47
C PHE A 238 2.59 -6.02 -16.24
N GLU A 239 3.87 -6.32 -15.98
CA GLU A 239 4.50 -7.55 -16.46
C GLU A 239 4.25 -8.72 -15.51
N SER A 240 4.53 -9.94 -15.98
CA SER A 240 4.54 -11.12 -15.12
C SER A 240 5.80 -11.10 -14.23
N CYS A 241 5.60 -10.94 -12.91
CA CYS A 241 6.69 -11.00 -11.94
C CYS A 241 6.27 -11.73 -10.65
N GLU A 242 7.27 -12.17 -9.88
CA GLU A 242 7.06 -12.96 -8.67
C GLU A 242 6.30 -12.17 -7.59
N GLU A 243 6.58 -10.88 -7.47
CA GLU A 243 5.95 -10.00 -6.47
C GLU A 243 4.45 -9.90 -6.68
N VAL A 244 4.01 -9.69 -7.94
CA VAL A 244 2.59 -9.66 -8.30
C VAL A 244 1.94 -11.03 -8.10
N GLN A 245 2.60 -12.11 -8.53
CA GLN A 245 2.08 -13.46 -8.37
C GLN A 245 1.90 -13.82 -6.89
N GLU A 246 2.85 -13.45 -6.03
CA GLU A 246 2.73 -13.61 -4.58
C GLU A 246 1.54 -12.83 -4.03
N VAL A 247 1.47 -11.53 -4.33
CA VAL A 247 0.38 -10.67 -3.86
C VAL A 247 -1.00 -11.20 -4.29
N GLU A 248 -1.16 -11.57 -5.56
CA GLU A 248 -2.40 -12.16 -6.08
C GLU A 248 -2.73 -13.49 -5.39
N SER A 249 -1.76 -14.39 -5.26
CA SER A 249 -1.98 -15.72 -4.65
C SER A 249 -2.39 -15.61 -3.18
N VAL A 250 -1.67 -14.81 -2.39
CA VAL A 250 -1.92 -14.61 -0.96
C VAL A 250 -3.26 -13.90 -0.75
N ARG A 251 -3.53 -12.81 -1.48
CA ARG A 251 -4.81 -12.10 -1.39
C ARG A 251 -5.98 -12.99 -1.78
N ASN A 252 -5.86 -13.81 -2.83
CA ASN A 252 -6.92 -14.73 -3.22
C ASN A 252 -7.19 -15.78 -2.14
N LEU A 253 -6.15 -16.30 -1.48
CA LEU A 253 -6.31 -17.18 -0.33
C LEU A 253 -7.10 -16.48 0.79
N LEU A 254 -6.68 -15.26 1.16
CA LEU A 254 -7.28 -14.50 2.26
C LEU A 254 -8.76 -14.14 2.03
N ILE A 255 -9.13 -13.84 0.79
CA ILE A 255 -10.49 -13.40 0.46
C ILE A 255 -11.45 -14.57 0.23
N HIS A 256 -10.98 -15.64 -0.41
CA HIS A 256 -11.89 -16.72 -0.87
C HIS A 256 -11.81 -17.98 -0.01
N ASP A 257 -10.70 -18.17 0.67
CA ASP A 257 -10.20 -19.50 1.00
C ASP A 257 -9.74 -19.63 2.47
N GLY A 258 -9.72 -18.53 3.21
CA GLY A 258 -9.49 -18.51 4.65
C GLY A 258 -8.17 -17.84 5.04
N LEU A 259 -7.45 -18.45 5.96
CA LEU A 259 -6.25 -17.87 6.59
C LEU A 259 -4.98 -18.51 6.02
N LEU A 260 -3.83 -17.90 6.28
CA LEU A 260 -2.54 -18.45 5.87
C LEU A 260 -2.19 -19.74 6.61
N ASP A 261 -2.76 -19.96 7.79
CA ASP A 261 -2.69 -21.16 8.62
C ASP A 261 -4.09 -21.45 9.16
N ASP A 262 -4.46 -22.72 9.35
CA ASP A 262 -5.77 -23.08 9.93
C ASP A 262 -5.90 -22.63 11.41
N MET A 263 -4.76 -22.41 12.06
CA MET A 263 -4.63 -21.79 13.37
C MET A 263 -3.50 -20.76 13.31
N PRO A 264 -3.74 -19.49 12.90
CA PRO A 264 -2.69 -18.48 12.76
C PRO A 264 -1.79 -18.40 14.00
N LYS A 265 -0.52 -18.73 13.82
CA LYS A 265 0.48 -18.77 14.90
C LYS A 265 1.75 -18.06 14.49
N ALA A 266 2.51 -17.65 15.49
CA ALA A 266 3.87 -17.13 15.32
C ALA A 266 4.79 -17.88 16.28
N TYR A 267 6.06 -17.95 15.91
CA TYR A 267 7.06 -18.75 16.57
C TYR A 267 8.09 -17.87 17.27
N GLU A 268 8.64 -18.36 18.39
CA GLU A 268 9.83 -17.80 19.03
C GLU A 268 10.88 -18.90 19.20
N VAL A 269 12.15 -18.56 18.93
CA VAL A 269 13.31 -19.39 19.25
C VAL A 269 13.97 -18.82 20.49
N ILE A 270 14.10 -19.63 21.54
CA ILE A 270 14.68 -19.25 22.82
C ILE A 270 16.06 -19.89 22.97
N GLN A 271 17.04 -19.09 23.38
CA GLN A 271 18.36 -19.56 23.78
C GLN A 271 18.83 -18.81 25.04
N ASN A 272 19.34 -19.53 26.04
CA ASN A 272 19.71 -18.99 27.34
C ASN A 272 18.58 -18.20 28.03
N GLY A 273 17.32 -18.57 27.78
CA GLY A 273 16.14 -17.90 28.33
C GLY A 273 15.77 -16.55 27.71
N VAL A 274 16.36 -16.18 26.57
CA VAL A 274 15.98 -14.99 25.79
C VAL A 274 15.56 -15.38 24.38
N ALA A 275 14.65 -14.60 23.78
CA ALA A 275 14.27 -14.78 22.39
C ALA A 275 15.40 -14.30 21.47
N ILE A 276 15.85 -15.18 20.58
CA ILE A 276 16.87 -14.89 19.57
C ILE A 276 16.30 -14.79 18.16
N GLU A 277 15.04 -15.22 17.98
CA GLU A 277 14.32 -15.11 16.71
C GLU A 277 12.81 -15.17 16.96
N ARG A 278 12.03 -14.44 16.16
CA ARG A 278 10.59 -14.57 16.02
C ARG A 278 10.20 -14.58 14.56
N PHE A 279 9.21 -15.41 14.20
CA PHE A 279 8.81 -15.52 12.81
C PHE A 279 7.38 -16.01 12.60
N ILE A 280 6.89 -15.80 11.38
CA ILE A 280 5.66 -16.41 10.85
C ILE A 280 6.06 -17.26 9.63
N LEU A 281 5.51 -18.46 9.55
CA LEU A 281 5.70 -19.32 8.39
C LEU A 281 4.68 -19.00 7.30
N MET A 282 5.13 -19.03 6.05
CA MET A 282 4.28 -18.96 4.87
C MET A 282 4.09 -20.33 4.26
N PRO A 283 2.91 -20.61 3.70
CA PRO A 283 2.71 -21.83 2.94
C PRO A 283 3.64 -21.91 1.73
N ASP A 284 4.15 -23.11 1.46
CA ASP A 284 5.02 -23.44 0.34
C ASP A 284 4.34 -23.07 -0.99
N ARG A 285 5.13 -22.48 -1.88
CA ARG A 285 4.70 -22.09 -3.22
C ARG A 285 5.63 -22.65 -4.28
N THR A 286 5.06 -23.04 -5.41
CA THR A 286 5.79 -23.41 -6.62
C THR A 286 5.19 -22.65 -7.80
N ASN A 287 6.03 -21.92 -8.54
CA ASN A 287 5.61 -21.06 -9.66
C ASN A 287 4.49 -20.08 -9.29
N GLY A 288 4.65 -19.39 -8.15
CA GLY A 288 3.69 -18.37 -7.67
C GLY A 288 2.36 -18.93 -7.13
N GLN A 289 2.18 -20.25 -7.11
CA GLN A 289 0.96 -20.89 -6.61
C GLN A 289 1.26 -21.69 -5.34
N PHE A 290 0.34 -21.66 -4.37
CA PHE A 290 0.42 -22.53 -3.19
C PHE A 290 0.46 -24.00 -3.61
N GLU A 291 1.33 -24.79 -2.99
CA GLU A 291 1.40 -26.22 -3.22
C GLU A 291 0.11 -26.90 -2.75
N ARG A 292 -0.38 -27.86 -3.55
CA ARG A 292 -1.67 -28.52 -3.29
C ARG A 292 -1.57 -30.02 -3.49
N TYR A 293 -2.25 -30.76 -2.61
CA TYR A 293 -2.55 -32.17 -2.79
C TYR A 293 -4.00 -32.44 -2.37
N LYS A 294 -4.87 -32.65 -3.37
CA LYS A 294 -6.33 -32.76 -3.17
C LYS A 294 -6.86 -31.53 -2.44
N ASN A 295 -7.40 -31.70 -1.22
CA ASN A 295 -7.98 -30.62 -0.42
C ASN A 295 -6.95 -29.92 0.50
N ARG A 296 -5.71 -30.41 0.57
CA ARG A 296 -4.66 -29.80 1.39
C ARG A 296 -3.86 -28.82 0.54
N ARG A 297 -3.72 -27.59 1.01
CA ARG A 297 -3.09 -26.49 0.26
C ARG A 297 -2.13 -25.60 1.08
N LEU A 298 -1.93 -25.93 2.35
CA LEU A 298 -1.06 -25.19 3.28
C LEU A 298 0.04 -26.14 3.74
N PHE A 299 1.08 -26.29 2.91
CA PHE A 299 2.29 -27.04 3.24
C PHE A 299 3.36 -26.06 3.73
N TYR A 300 4.26 -26.49 4.62
CA TYR A 300 5.30 -25.63 5.20
C TYR A 300 6.66 -26.33 5.24
N GLY A 301 6.88 -27.27 4.33
CA GLY A 301 8.08 -28.11 4.31
C GLY A 301 9.37 -27.33 4.02
N ARG A 302 9.28 -26.10 3.49
CA ARG A 302 10.44 -25.23 3.26
C ARG A 302 10.73 -24.29 4.43
N GLU A 303 9.87 -24.24 5.45
CA GLU A 303 9.98 -23.32 6.59
C GLU A 303 10.18 -21.85 6.18
N ASP A 304 9.46 -21.39 5.15
CA ASP A 304 9.56 -20.02 4.62
C ASP A 304 9.12 -18.98 5.67
N LYS A 305 10.06 -18.18 6.18
CA LYS A 305 9.83 -17.14 7.20
C LYS A 305 9.54 -15.80 6.54
N ILE A 306 8.28 -15.37 6.54
CA ILE A 306 7.87 -14.15 5.82
C ILE A 306 8.61 -12.91 6.30
N ASN A 307 8.85 -12.78 7.60
CA ASN A 307 9.52 -11.63 8.20
C ASN A 307 10.95 -11.40 7.66
N LEU A 308 11.62 -12.43 7.17
CA LEU A 308 12.96 -12.30 6.60
C LEU A 308 12.94 -11.74 5.17
N ARG A 309 11.80 -11.80 4.47
CA ARG A 309 11.69 -11.37 3.06
C ARG A 309 10.61 -10.33 2.79
N LEU A 310 9.70 -10.06 3.74
CA LEU A 310 8.58 -9.14 3.56
C LEU A 310 9.04 -7.73 3.20
N ALA A 311 10.04 -7.18 3.91
CA ALA A 311 10.61 -5.87 3.59
C ALA A 311 11.12 -5.80 2.15
N SER A 312 11.85 -6.84 1.69
CA SER A 312 12.35 -6.92 0.32
C SER A 312 11.24 -7.06 -0.72
N LEU A 313 10.18 -7.83 -0.43
CA LEU A 313 9.01 -7.98 -1.29
C LEU A 313 8.27 -6.65 -1.48
N VAL A 314 8.00 -5.93 -0.38
CA VAL A 314 7.33 -4.62 -0.43
C VAL A 314 8.18 -3.61 -1.20
N ARG A 315 9.49 -3.54 -0.92
CA ARG A 315 10.41 -2.67 -1.66
C ARG A 315 10.45 -2.99 -3.15
N ALA A 316 10.56 -4.27 -3.52
CA ALA A 316 10.57 -4.69 -4.93
C ALA A 316 9.25 -4.34 -5.63
N PHE A 317 8.12 -4.53 -4.95
CA PHE A 317 6.81 -4.12 -5.44
C PHE A 317 6.71 -2.61 -5.67
N GLN A 318 7.15 -1.79 -4.71
CA GLN A 318 7.12 -0.32 -4.83
C GLN A 318 8.10 0.21 -5.90
N LEU A 319 9.26 -0.42 -6.08
CA LEU A 319 10.16 -0.07 -7.20
C LEU A 319 9.51 -0.36 -8.56
N ARG A 320 8.75 -1.45 -8.67
CA ARG A 320 7.96 -1.76 -9.87
C ARG A 320 6.76 -0.82 -10.05
N GLU A 321 6.16 -0.38 -8.96
CA GLU A 321 5.13 0.67 -8.96
C GLU A 321 5.67 1.97 -9.55
N VAL A 322 6.87 2.39 -9.15
CA VAL A 322 7.55 3.56 -9.74
C VAL A 322 7.69 3.41 -11.25
N GLU A 323 8.17 2.27 -11.75
CA GLU A 323 8.30 2.03 -13.19
C GLU A 323 6.95 1.98 -13.93
N THR A 324 5.89 1.53 -13.24
CA THR A 324 4.52 1.57 -13.74
C THR A 324 4.04 3.01 -13.90
N LEU A 325 4.23 3.84 -12.87
CA LEU A 325 3.84 5.25 -12.90
C LEU A 325 4.65 6.04 -13.93
N LYS A 326 5.94 5.76 -14.10
CA LYS A 326 6.76 6.33 -15.19
C LYS A 326 6.16 5.99 -16.56
N GLY A 327 5.75 4.75 -16.77
CA GLY A 327 5.08 4.36 -18.01
C GLY A 327 3.77 5.11 -18.23
N ILE A 328 2.95 5.28 -17.19
CA ILE A 328 1.72 6.08 -17.24
C ILE A 328 2.03 7.53 -17.64
N ARG A 329 3.07 8.14 -17.06
CA ARG A 329 3.51 9.50 -17.40
C ARG A 329 3.97 9.63 -18.85
N GLU A 330 4.81 8.71 -19.31
CA GLU A 330 5.25 8.66 -20.71
C GLU A 330 4.05 8.58 -21.67
N ASN A 331 3.03 7.79 -21.30
CA ASN A 331 1.80 7.71 -22.07
C ASN A 331 1.07 9.06 -22.11
N ILE A 332 0.86 9.73 -20.96
CA ILE A 332 0.24 11.07 -20.91
C ILE A 332 0.99 12.06 -21.82
N ALA A 333 2.33 12.05 -21.76
CA ALA A 333 3.18 12.94 -22.56
C ALA A 333 3.11 12.64 -24.06
N SER A 334 2.79 11.40 -24.45
CA SER A 334 2.71 10.96 -25.85
C SER A 334 1.35 11.21 -26.51
N LEU A 335 0.30 11.48 -25.73
CA LEU A 335 -0.97 11.92 -26.27
C LEU A 335 -0.74 13.28 -26.97
N ASP A 336 -1.38 13.54 -28.10
CA ASP A 336 -1.34 14.82 -28.83
C ASP A 336 -2.47 15.75 -28.37
#